data_AF-A0A354SLR3-F1
#
_entry.id   AF-A0A354SLR3-F1
#
_cell.length_a   1.000
_cell.length_b   1.000
_cell.length_c   1.000
_cell.angle_alpha   90.00
_cell.angle_beta   90.00
_cell.angle_gamma   90.00
#
_symmetry.space_group_name_H-M   'P 1'
#
loop_
_entity.id
_entity.type
_entity.pdbx_description
1 polymer ?
#
loop_
_entity_poly.entity_id
_entity_poly.type
_entity_poly.pdbx_seq_one_letter_code
_entity_poly.pdbx_strand_id
1 'polypeptide(L)'
;MESSMSTSESSISFPSLKEKIKEFVKTEFEESIKKICSEAELKKSPNLSEGYSDYVSRIIEEIVVNPARDKKLQILYNHEKHILDILKEYKEEIKFATSLQADIRKEEATFFSSTLKEVCASLKETQVDTKYQIQWIFELVSSYTSSLKLSNRLAEEHVIKLLGEIQQEAAETIKKD
;
A
#
# COMPACT_ATOMS: atom_id res chain seq x y z
N MET A 1 16.95 19.19 -5.07
CA MET A 1 17.86 18.06 -4.78
C MET A 1 17.09 16.79 -5.06
N GLU A 2 17.19 16.35 -6.30
CA GLU A 2 16.67 15.07 -6.77
C GLU A 2 17.51 13.96 -6.15
N SER A 3 16.86 12.94 -5.60
CA SER A 3 17.52 11.69 -5.23
C SER A 3 16.73 10.55 -5.89
N SER A 4 17.09 10.30 -7.14
CA SER A 4 16.69 9.13 -7.92
C SER A 4 17.30 7.88 -7.27
N MET A 5 16.48 7.15 -6.53
CA MET A 5 16.85 5.84 -5.99
C MET A 5 16.67 4.81 -7.12
N SER A 6 17.75 4.53 -7.83
CA SER A 6 17.84 3.48 -8.82
C SER A 6 17.75 2.11 -8.14
N THR A 7 16.54 1.56 -8.03
CA THR A 7 16.38 0.12 -7.79
C THR A 7 16.65 -0.59 -9.10
N SER A 8 17.84 -1.18 -9.18
CA SER A 8 18.26 -2.12 -10.21
C SER A 8 17.20 -3.21 -10.39
N GLU A 9 16.52 -3.19 -11.52
CA GLU A 9 15.74 -4.30 -12.02
C GLU A 9 16.67 -5.51 -12.22
N SER A 10 16.73 -6.41 -11.25
CA SER A 10 17.19 -7.77 -11.51
C SER A 10 16.04 -8.51 -12.20
N SER A 11 15.81 -8.18 -13.47
CA SER A 11 14.98 -8.98 -14.35
C SER A 11 15.67 -10.33 -14.56
N ILE A 12 15.30 -11.31 -13.74
CA ILE A 12 15.68 -12.70 -14.00
C ILE A 12 14.99 -13.08 -15.32
N SER A 13 15.77 -13.02 -16.40
CA SER A 13 15.37 -13.42 -17.74
C SER A 13 15.00 -14.90 -17.71
N PHE A 14 13.70 -15.20 -17.67
CA PHE A 14 13.10 -16.53 -17.73
C PHE A 14 13.69 -17.46 -18.81
N PRO A 15 14.08 -16.97 -20.02
CA PRO A 15 14.80 -17.77 -21.01
C PRO A 15 16.08 -18.43 -20.47
N SER A 16 16.85 -17.72 -19.63
CA SER A 16 18.14 -18.21 -19.10
C SER A 16 17.97 -19.30 -18.03
N LEU A 17 16.86 -19.29 -17.30
CA LEU A 17 16.56 -20.29 -16.28
C LEU A 17 16.12 -21.60 -16.93
N LYS A 18 15.39 -21.50 -18.05
CA LYS A 18 14.93 -22.65 -18.83
C LYS A 18 16.11 -23.48 -19.36
N GLU A 19 17.10 -22.84 -19.95
CA GLU A 19 18.30 -23.53 -20.46
C GLU A 19 19.12 -24.16 -19.33
N LYS A 20 19.29 -23.45 -18.22
CA LYS A 20 20.01 -23.97 -17.04
C LYS A 20 19.36 -25.20 -16.42
N ILE A 21 18.03 -25.22 -16.30
CA ILE A 21 17.31 -26.38 -15.76
C ILE A 21 17.43 -27.57 -16.71
N LYS A 22 17.32 -27.34 -18.02
CA LYS A 22 17.46 -28.40 -19.03
C LYS A 22 18.86 -29.02 -19.01
N GLU A 23 19.89 -28.19 -18.92
CA GLU A 23 21.29 -28.64 -18.86
C GLU A 23 21.58 -29.38 -17.55
N PHE A 24 21.06 -28.90 -16.41
CA PHE A 24 21.21 -29.55 -15.11
C PHE A 24 20.52 -30.92 -15.04
N VAL A 25 19.27 -31.03 -15.52
CA VAL A 25 18.53 -32.30 -15.52
C VAL A 25 19.19 -33.32 -16.45
N LYS A 26 19.67 -32.88 -17.62
CA LYS A 26 20.39 -33.74 -18.55
C LYS A 26 21.68 -34.29 -17.95
N THR A 27 22.47 -33.42 -17.29
CA THR A 27 23.75 -33.82 -16.68
C THR A 27 23.57 -34.79 -15.51
N GLU A 28 22.66 -34.51 -14.57
CA GLU A 28 22.37 -35.41 -13.44
C GLU A 28 21.79 -36.76 -13.88
N PHE A 29 20.93 -36.77 -14.90
CA PHE A 29 20.36 -38.01 -15.45
C PHE A 29 21.44 -38.86 -16.15
N GLU A 30 22.31 -38.24 -16.94
CA GLU A 30 23.43 -38.92 -17.59
C GLU A 30 24.46 -39.48 -16.58
N GLU A 31 24.75 -38.74 -15.51
CA GLU A 31 25.62 -39.22 -14.42
C GLU A 31 24.99 -40.38 -13.66
N SER A 32 23.69 -40.31 -13.39
CA SER A 32 22.94 -41.39 -12.73
C SER A 32 22.89 -42.66 -13.59
N ILE A 33 22.72 -42.53 -14.92
CA ILE A 33 22.76 -43.67 -15.84
C ILE A 33 24.17 -44.27 -15.92
N LYS A 34 25.22 -43.45 -15.98
CA LYS A 34 26.61 -43.93 -15.96
C LYS A 34 26.96 -44.70 -14.68
N LYS A 35 26.32 -44.35 -13.56
CA LYS A 35 26.52 -45.03 -12.27
C LYS A 35 25.80 -46.38 -12.17
N ILE A 36 24.72 -46.58 -12.92
CA ILE A 36 23.85 -47.76 -12.84
C ILE A 36 24.11 -48.75 -13.99
N CYS A 37 24.48 -48.28 -15.18
CA CYS A 37 24.66 -49.12 -16.36
C CYS A 37 26.13 -49.55 -16.58
N SER A 38 26.37 -50.83 -16.83
CA SER A 38 27.70 -51.33 -17.20
C SER A 38 28.05 -50.94 -18.65
N GLU A 39 29.34 -50.72 -18.92
CA GLU A 39 29.90 -50.18 -20.18
C GLU A 39 29.51 -50.95 -21.46
N ALA A 40 29.04 -52.20 -21.31
CA ALA A 40 28.54 -53.07 -22.39
C ALA A 40 27.07 -52.84 -22.78
N GLU A 41 26.22 -52.30 -21.90
CA GLU A 41 24.79 -52.05 -22.17
C GLU A 41 24.55 -50.66 -22.77
N LEU A 42 25.40 -49.69 -22.42
CA LEU A 42 25.43 -48.33 -22.99
C LEU A 42 25.68 -48.33 -24.51
N LYS A 43 26.40 -49.32 -25.06
CA LYS A 43 26.69 -49.43 -26.50
C LYS A 43 25.51 -49.97 -27.34
N LYS A 44 24.51 -50.60 -26.72
CA LYS A 44 23.39 -51.23 -27.45
C LYS A 44 22.17 -50.34 -27.61
N SER A 45 22.04 -49.27 -26.83
CA SER A 45 20.88 -48.38 -26.92
C SER A 45 21.17 -46.95 -26.44
N PRO A 46 21.99 -46.18 -27.17
CA PRO A 46 22.16 -44.75 -26.91
C PRO A 46 20.83 -43.98 -26.99
N ASN A 47 19.90 -44.45 -27.83
CA ASN A 47 18.63 -43.79 -28.12
C ASN A 47 17.58 -43.86 -26.99
N LEU A 48 17.75 -44.76 -26.01
CA LEU A 48 16.75 -44.91 -24.93
C LEU A 48 17.00 -43.91 -23.79
N SER A 49 18.26 -43.66 -23.45
CA SER A 49 18.67 -42.66 -22.44
C SER A 49 18.25 -41.24 -22.84
N GLU A 50 18.47 -40.88 -24.11
CA GLU A 50 18.17 -39.54 -24.61
C GLU A 50 16.65 -39.28 -24.63
N GLY A 51 15.84 -40.29 -24.99
CA GLY A 51 14.38 -40.18 -24.98
C GLY A 51 13.77 -39.96 -23.60
N TYR A 52 14.30 -40.62 -22.55
CA TYR A 52 13.84 -40.42 -21.17
C TYR A 52 14.31 -39.09 -20.58
N SER A 53 15.55 -38.65 -20.90
CA SER A 53 16.06 -37.33 -20.51
C SER A 53 15.19 -36.21 -21.08
N ASP A 54 14.79 -36.30 -22.36
CA ASP A 54 13.92 -35.32 -23.01
C ASP A 54 12.47 -35.38 -22.51
N TYR A 55 11.99 -36.55 -22.08
CA TYR A 55 10.68 -36.71 -21.46
C TYR A 55 10.64 -36.06 -20.07
N VAL A 56 11.64 -36.33 -19.23
CA VAL A 56 11.78 -35.72 -17.89
C VAL A 56 11.98 -34.21 -18.01
N SER A 57 12.78 -33.75 -18.97
CA SER A 57 12.96 -32.32 -19.24
C SER A 57 11.65 -31.63 -19.63
N ARG A 58 10.81 -32.27 -20.46
CA ARG A 58 9.49 -31.72 -20.81
C ARG A 58 8.53 -31.64 -19.63
N ILE A 59 8.48 -32.67 -18.77
CA ILE A 59 7.63 -32.65 -17.57
C ILE A 59 8.09 -31.56 -16.59
N ILE A 60 9.40 -31.44 -16.38
CA ILE A 60 9.97 -30.40 -15.52
C ILE A 60 9.71 -29.02 -16.13
N GLU A 61 9.85 -28.85 -17.44
CA GLU A 61 9.48 -27.60 -18.13
C GLU A 61 8.00 -27.25 -17.92
N GLU A 62 7.08 -28.21 -18.00
CA GLU A 62 5.64 -27.98 -17.80
C GLU A 62 5.28 -27.66 -16.33
N ILE A 63 5.98 -28.27 -15.36
CA ILE A 63 5.81 -27.98 -13.93
C ILE A 63 6.41 -26.61 -13.57
N VAL A 64 7.57 -26.27 -14.12
CA VAL A 64 8.30 -25.02 -13.84
C VAL A 64 7.63 -23.84 -14.54
N VAL A 65 7.29 -24.01 -15.82
CA VAL A 65 6.61 -23.01 -16.66
C VAL A 65 5.12 -23.28 -16.59
N ASN A 66 4.49 -22.78 -15.52
CA ASN A 66 3.05 -22.80 -15.38
C ASN A 66 2.48 -21.42 -15.75
N PRO A 67 2.12 -21.19 -17.03
CA PRO A 67 1.64 -19.89 -17.49
C PRO A 67 0.33 -19.46 -16.83
N ALA A 68 -0.47 -20.40 -16.30
CA ALA A 68 -1.67 -20.07 -15.54
C ALA A 68 -1.33 -19.52 -14.15
N ARG A 69 -0.33 -20.10 -13.47
CA ARG A 69 0.21 -19.57 -12.21
C ARG A 69 0.84 -18.20 -12.42
N ASP A 70 1.64 -18.05 -13.46
CA ASP A 70 2.36 -16.79 -13.71
C ASP A 70 1.39 -15.65 -14.07
N LYS A 71 0.34 -15.93 -14.87
CA LYS A 71 -0.76 -14.98 -15.09
C LYS A 71 -1.46 -14.60 -13.79
N LYS A 72 -1.80 -15.57 -12.94
CA LYS A 72 -2.44 -15.30 -11.64
C LYS A 72 -1.54 -14.47 -10.73
N LEU A 73 -0.24 -14.76 -10.72
CA LEU A 73 0.75 -14.02 -9.94
C LEU A 73 0.90 -12.58 -10.45
N GLN A 74 0.88 -12.38 -11.76
CA GLN A 74 0.93 -11.07 -12.39
C GLN A 74 -0.31 -10.23 -12.06
N ILE A 75 -1.51 -10.83 -12.08
CA ILE A 75 -2.75 -10.17 -11.66
C ILE A 75 -2.66 -9.74 -10.20
N LEU A 76 -2.26 -10.64 -9.30
CA LEU A 76 -2.09 -10.33 -7.88
C LEU A 76 -1.07 -9.20 -7.65
N TYR A 77 0.06 -9.26 -8.35
CA TYR A 77 1.10 -8.23 -8.25
C TYR A 77 0.61 -6.87 -8.74
N ASN A 78 -0.10 -6.83 -9.86
CA ASN A 78 -0.67 -5.60 -10.39
C ASN A 78 -1.72 -5.00 -9.44
N HIS A 79 -2.58 -5.86 -8.89
CA HIS A 79 -3.59 -5.46 -7.91
C HIS A 79 -2.95 -4.86 -6.65
N GLU A 80 -1.95 -5.52 -6.09
CA GLU A 80 -1.26 -5.03 -4.89
C GLU A 80 -0.49 -3.73 -5.15
N LYS A 81 0.22 -3.65 -6.29
CA LYS A 81 0.90 -2.42 -6.71
C LYS A 81 -0.08 -1.25 -6.81
N HIS A 82 -1.25 -1.47 -7.39
CA HIS A 82 -2.21 -0.40 -7.60
C HIS A 82 -2.90 0.06 -6.30
N ILE A 83 -3.19 -0.86 -5.37
CA ILE A 83 -3.62 -0.49 -4.01
C ILE A 83 -2.57 0.37 -3.29
N LEU A 84 -1.28 0.03 -3.44
CA LEU A 84 -0.19 0.81 -2.86
C LEU A 84 -0.08 2.20 -3.50
N ASP A 85 -0.35 2.31 -4.81
CA ASP A 85 -0.37 3.60 -5.52
C ASP A 85 -1.54 4.48 -5.01
N ILE A 86 -2.75 3.92 -4.86
CA ILE A 86 -3.89 4.60 -4.23
C ILE A 86 -3.50 5.09 -2.83
N LEU A 87 -2.96 4.21 -1.97
CA LEU A 87 -2.54 4.60 -0.62
C LEU A 87 -1.50 5.73 -0.62
N LYS A 88 -0.61 5.76 -1.61
CA LYS A 88 0.41 6.80 -1.75
C LYS A 88 -0.20 8.14 -2.13
N GLU A 89 -1.21 8.13 -2.99
CA GLU A 89 -1.94 9.34 -3.43
C GLU A 89 -2.73 9.96 -2.28
N TYR A 90 -3.50 9.15 -1.56
CA TYR A 90 -4.30 9.64 -0.43
C TYR A 90 -3.50 9.92 0.85
N LYS A 91 -2.21 9.56 0.90
CA LYS A 91 -1.35 9.78 2.07
C LYS A 91 -1.29 11.25 2.50
N GLU A 92 -1.12 12.16 1.55
CA GLU A 92 -1.03 13.59 1.87
C GLU A 92 -2.38 14.16 2.29
N GLU A 93 -3.48 13.62 1.76
CA GLU A 93 -4.83 14.06 2.14
C GLU A 93 -5.24 13.53 3.53
N ILE A 94 -4.85 12.31 3.89
CA ILE A 94 -4.99 11.76 5.25
C ILE A 94 -4.18 12.61 6.25
N LYS A 95 -2.96 13.02 5.88
CA LYS A 95 -2.15 13.92 6.72
C LYS A 95 -2.81 15.29 6.87
N PHE A 96 -3.34 15.84 5.78
CA PHE A 96 -4.06 17.11 5.79
C PHE A 96 -5.24 17.05 6.75
N ALA A 97 -6.08 16.02 6.64
CA ALA A 97 -7.22 15.82 7.54
C ALA A 97 -6.79 15.69 9.03
N THR A 98 -5.68 14.97 9.27
CA THR A 98 -5.12 14.83 10.63
C THR A 98 -4.62 16.17 11.17
N SER A 99 -3.94 16.97 10.35
CA SER A 99 -3.47 18.31 10.70
C SER A 99 -4.63 19.23 11.01
N LEU A 100 -5.67 19.24 10.16
CA LEU A 100 -6.85 20.06 10.35
C LEU A 100 -7.55 19.75 11.68
N GLN A 101 -7.70 18.47 12.02
CA GLN A 101 -8.29 18.07 13.29
C GLN A 101 -7.41 18.47 14.49
N ALA A 102 -6.09 18.40 14.35
CA ALA A 102 -5.16 18.84 15.40
C ALA A 102 -5.23 20.36 15.61
N ASP A 103 -5.34 21.14 14.53
CA ASP A 103 -5.47 22.58 14.57
C ASP A 103 -6.78 23.01 15.24
N ILE A 104 -7.91 22.36 14.93
CA ILE A 104 -9.21 22.61 15.59
C ILE A 104 -9.10 22.37 17.12
N ARG A 105 -8.49 21.24 17.54
CA ARG A 105 -8.28 20.95 18.97
C ARG A 105 -7.37 21.97 19.65
N LYS A 106 -6.32 22.42 18.95
CA LYS A 106 -5.37 23.42 19.46
C LYS A 106 -6.05 24.79 19.61
N GLU A 107 -6.88 25.16 18.64
CA GLU A 107 -7.66 26.40 18.68
C GLU A 107 -8.62 26.40 19.87
N GLU A 108 -9.37 25.30 20.04
CA GLU A 108 -10.27 25.09 21.18
C GLU A 108 -9.55 25.23 22.52
N ALA A 109 -8.41 24.53 22.67
CA ALA A 109 -7.61 24.59 23.89
C ALA A 109 -7.08 26.01 24.16
N THR A 110 -6.64 26.72 23.12
CA THR A 110 -6.11 28.09 23.23
C THR A 110 -7.20 29.07 23.63
N PHE A 111 -8.40 28.94 23.04
CA PHE A 111 -9.55 29.78 23.36
C PHE A 111 -9.96 29.67 24.83
N PHE A 112 -10.15 28.45 25.35
CA PHE A 112 -10.58 28.25 26.74
C PHE A 112 -9.47 28.50 27.77
N SER A 113 -8.20 28.27 27.41
CA SER A 113 -7.08 28.42 28.35
C SER A 113 -6.52 29.83 28.47
N SER A 114 -6.53 30.62 27.38
CA SER A 114 -5.93 31.96 27.29
C SER A 114 -6.96 33.02 26.91
N THR A 115 -7.51 32.96 25.70
CA THR A 115 -8.31 34.06 25.12
C THR A 115 -9.54 34.39 25.96
N LEU A 116 -10.26 33.39 26.46
CA LEU A 116 -11.42 33.60 27.32
C LEU A 116 -11.03 34.27 28.64
N LYS A 117 -9.88 33.91 29.22
CA LYS A 117 -9.40 34.52 30.47
C LYS A 117 -8.99 35.97 30.26
N GLU A 118 -8.31 36.27 29.15
CA GLU A 118 -7.91 37.63 28.77
C GLU A 118 -9.14 38.53 28.55
N VAL A 119 -10.15 38.04 27.82
CA VAL A 119 -11.41 38.75 27.62
C VAL A 119 -12.13 38.98 28.95
N CYS A 120 -12.20 37.97 29.83
CA CYS A 120 -12.78 38.12 31.16
C CYS A 120 -12.02 39.14 32.03
N ALA A 121 -10.69 39.21 31.92
CA ALA A 121 -9.87 40.17 32.66
C ALA A 121 -10.11 41.60 32.14
N SER A 122 -10.08 41.78 30.82
CA SER A 122 -10.32 43.08 30.18
C SER A 122 -11.73 43.63 30.46
N LEU A 123 -12.76 42.76 30.49
CA LEU A 123 -14.13 43.13 30.85
C LEU A 123 -14.27 43.57 32.31
N LYS A 124 -13.48 42.99 33.22
CA LYS A 124 -13.47 43.41 34.63
C LYS A 124 -12.82 44.79 34.81
N GLU A 125 -11.84 45.14 33.99
CA GLU A 125 -11.18 46.44 34.03
C GLU A 125 -12.06 47.57 33.49
N THR A 126 -13.03 47.28 32.61
CA THR A 126 -13.76 48.30 31.84
C THR A 126 -14.93 48.99 32.57
N GLN A 127 -15.11 48.79 33.88
CA GLN A 127 -16.24 49.36 34.67
C GLN A 127 -17.64 49.17 34.04
N VAL A 128 -17.82 48.15 33.21
CA VAL A 128 -19.14 47.79 32.66
C VAL A 128 -19.97 47.13 33.77
N ASP A 129 -21.28 47.31 33.79
CA ASP A 129 -22.15 46.61 34.75
C ASP A 129 -21.99 45.09 34.57
N THR A 130 -21.79 44.39 35.70
CA THR A 130 -21.59 42.95 35.80
C THR A 130 -22.65 42.16 35.03
N LYS A 131 -23.89 42.67 34.94
CA LYS A 131 -24.96 42.04 34.16
C LYS A 131 -24.61 41.91 32.68
N TYR A 132 -24.10 42.97 32.06
CA TYR A 132 -23.73 42.96 30.64
C TYR A 132 -22.43 42.19 30.40
N GLN A 133 -21.48 42.23 31.36
CA GLN A 133 -20.26 41.42 31.26
C GLN A 133 -20.57 39.92 31.16
N ILE A 134 -21.44 39.41 32.03
CA ILE A 134 -21.84 37.99 32.03
C ILE A 134 -22.57 37.65 30.73
N GLN A 135 -23.47 38.52 30.27
CA GLN A 135 -24.21 38.29 29.03
C GLN A 135 -23.28 38.21 27.81
N TRP A 136 -22.34 39.15 27.65
CA TRP A 136 -21.42 39.14 26.52
C TRP A 136 -20.45 37.96 26.55
N ILE A 137 -19.96 37.56 27.74
CA ILE A 137 -19.13 36.35 27.87
C ILE A 137 -19.93 35.11 27.46
N PHE A 138 -21.19 35.01 27.88
CA PHE A 138 -22.05 33.89 27.52
C PHE A 138 -22.32 33.85 26.00
N GLU A 139 -22.65 34.98 25.40
CA GLU A 139 -22.86 35.10 23.94
C GLU A 139 -21.59 34.76 23.17
N LEU A 140 -20.42 35.24 23.61
CA LEU A 140 -19.13 34.92 23.01
C LEU A 140 -18.83 33.42 23.07
N VAL A 141 -18.94 32.80 24.25
CA VAL A 141 -18.69 31.37 24.42
C VAL A 141 -19.68 30.54 23.59
N SER A 142 -20.95 30.92 23.58
CA SER A 142 -21.99 30.22 22.80
C SER A 142 -21.74 30.31 21.30
N SER A 143 -21.42 31.51 20.81
CA SER A 143 -21.09 31.76 19.40
C SER A 143 -19.84 31.00 18.98
N TYR A 144 -18.77 31.09 19.77
CA TYR A 144 -17.51 30.40 19.48
C TYR A 144 -17.66 28.87 19.51
N THR A 145 -18.35 28.34 20.52
CA THR A 145 -18.65 26.90 20.61
C THR A 145 -19.47 26.42 19.41
N SER A 146 -20.41 27.24 18.93
CA SER A 146 -21.21 26.91 17.75
C SER A 146 -20.38 26.90 16.47
N SER A 147 -19.50 27.90 16.30
CA SER A 147 -18.56 27.99 15.18
C SER A 147 -17.59 26.80 15.15
N LEU A 148 -17.02 26.46 16.32
CA LEU A 148 -16.10 25.34 16.45
C LEU A 148 -16.78 24.00 16.14
N LYS A 149 -18.02 23.80 16.63
CA LYS A 149 -18.83 22.62 16.28
C LYS A 149 -19.09 22.51 14.78
N LEU A 150 -19.35 23.64 14.11
CA LEU A 150 -19.53 23.67 12.66
C LEU A 150 -18.24 23.28 11.93
N SER A 151 -17.10 23.86 12.34
CA SER A 151 -15.78 23.53 11.79
C SER A 151 -15.44 22.05 11.96
N ASN A 152 -15.70 21.49 13.15
CA ASN A 152 -15.47 20.07 13.41
C ASN A 152 -16.38 19.17 12.55
N ARG A 153 -17.66 19.52 12.38
CA ARG A 153 -18.58 18.77 11.50
C ARG A 153 -18.13 18.80 10.03
N LEU A 154 -17.64 19.94 9.55
CA LEU A 154 -17.13 20.07 8.19
C LEU A 154 -15.87 19.22 7.98
N ALA A 155 -14.95 19.23 8.95
CA ALA A 155 -13.76 18.38 8.91
C ALA A 155 -14.13 16.88 8.93
N GLU A 156 -15.10 16.48 9.75
CA GLU A 156 -15.63 15.11 9.79
C GLU A 156 -16.25 14.70 8.45
N GLU A 157 -17.09 15.55 7.85
CA GLU A 157 -17.71 15.30 6.56
C GLU A 157 -16.67 15.12 5.44
N HIS A 158 -15.64 15.97 5.43
CA HIS A 158 -14.54 15.86 4.48
C HIS A 158 -13.78 14.53 4.63
N VAL A 159 -13.49 14.09 5.87
CA VAL A 159 -12.84 12.79 6.14
C VAL A 159 -13.71 11.63 5.68
N ILE A 160 -15.01 11.67 5.94
CA ILE A 160 -15.97 10.64 5.50
C ILE A 160 -16.01 10.57 3.98
N LYS A 161 -16.04 11.71 3.30
CA LYS A 161 -16.01 11.78 1.84
C LYS A 161 -14.72 11.18 1.28
N LEU A 162 -13.58 11.58 1.82
CA LEU A 162 -12.27 11.05 1.43
C LEU A 162 -12.20 9.53 1.58
N LEU A 163 -12.70 9.00 2.71
CA LEU A 163 -12.74 7.56 2.94
C LEU A 163 -13.67 6.86 1.93
N GLY A 164 -14.80 7.47 1.59
CA GLY A 164 -15.71 6.98 0.56
C GLY A 164 -15.06 6.93 -0.82
N GLU A 165 -14.29 7.95 -1.20
CA GLU A 165 -13.54 8.03 -2.46
C GLU A 165 -12.47 6.92 -2.53
N ILE A 166 -11.68 6.75 -1.47
CA ILE A 166 -10.69 5.66 -1.36
C ILE A 166 -11.37 4.28 -1.51
N GLN A 167 -12.48 4.07 -0.82
CA GLN A 167 -13.20 2.79 -0.87
C GLN A 167 -13.82 2.53 -2.25
N GLN A 168 -14.35 3.56 -2.89
CA GLN A 168 -14.90 3.44 -4.23
C GLN A 168 -13.81 3.09 -5.24
N GLU A 169 -12.68 3.79 -5.21
CA GLU A 169 -11.55 3.55 -6.12
C GLU A 169 -10.93 2.16 -5.89
N ALA A 170 -10.81 1.73 -4.64
CA ALA A 170 -10.40 0.37 -4.29
C ALA A 170 -11.44 -0.70 -4.72
N ALA A 171 -12.73 -0.39 -4.76
CA ALA A 171 -13.77 -1.33 -5.18
C ALA A 171 -13.89 -1.43 -6.72
N GLU A 172 -13.67 -0.33 -7.44
CA GLU A 172 -13.68 -0.30 -8.90
C GLU A 172 -12.52 -1.09 -9.50
N THR A 173 -11.38 -1.13 -8.81
CA THR A 173 -10.21 -1.92 -9.20
C THR A 173 -10.44 -3.41 -9.05
N ILE A 174 -11.22 -3.86 -8.05
CA ILE A 174 -11.62 -5.27 -7.89
C ILE A 174 -12.60 -5.72 -9.00
N LYS A 175 -13.37 -4.80 -9.59
CA LYS A 175 -14.40 -5.11 -10.61
C LYS A 175 -13.91 -5.04 -12.06
N LYS A 176 -12.72 -4.49 -12.32
CA LYS A 176 -12.21 -4.22 -13.67
C LYS A 176 -11.41 -5.38 -14.30
N ASP A 177 -11.14 -6.43 -13.52
CA ASP A 177 -10.44 -7.65 -13.95
C ASP A 177 -11.35 -8.90 -13.84
#